data_AF-A0A932HFH6-F1
#
_entry.id   AF-A0A932HFH6-F1
#
_cell.length_a   1.000
_cell.length_b   1.000
_cell.length_c   1.000
_cell.angle_alpha   90.00
_cell.angle_beta   90.00
_cell.angle_gamma   90.00
#
_symmetry.space_group_name_H-M   'P 1'
#
loop_
_entity.id
_entity.type
_entity.pdbx_description
1 polymer ?
#
loop_
_entity_poly.entity_id
_entity_poly.type
_entity_poly.pdbx_seq_one_letter_code
_entity_poly.pdbx_strand_id
1 'polypeptide(L)'
;MLQPSGFQAVRTDTTSQFDFAFDIDSTGRALIYPAGALGLSREPGLQRMDRTFDEVRRAPDTGYGVDSTITVAQGDVFVARSRVTSLFCVYVAVPRYGKFHVLVLDPTNRSITLETLVDLNCGFRGLEPGIPGS
;
A
#
# COMPACT_ATOMS: atom_id res chain seq x y z
N MET A 1 -10.40 24.10 -10.19
CA MET A 1 -9.67 24.62 -9.01
C MET A 1 -8.65 23.56 -8.63
N LEU A 2 -7.41 23.72 -9.07
CA LEU A 2 -6.30 22.81 -8.76
C LEU A 2 -5.70 23.28 -7.43
N GLN A 3 -5.80 22.46 -6.39
CA GLN A 3 -5.01 22.69 -5.17
C GLN A 3 -3.59 22.13 -5.39
N PRO A 4 -2.55 22.86 -4.97
CA PRO A 4 -1.18 22.36 -5.00
C PRO A 4 -1.02 21.25 -3.96
N SER A 5 -0.12 20.30 -4.24
CA SER A 5 0.25 19.19 -3.38
C SER A 5 0.54 19.66 -1.95
N GLY A 6 -0.38 19.38 -1.03
CA GLY A 6 -0.22 19.57 0.41
C GLY A 6 -0.52 18.26 1.13
N PHE A 7 0.11 18.05 2.28
CA PHE A 7 -0.18 16.92 3.16
C PHE A 7 -1.67 16.91 3.52
N GLN A 8 -2.41 15.92 3.04
CA GLN A 8 -3.80 15.73 3.46
C GLN A 8 -3.80 14.94 4.77
N ALA A 9 -4.11 15.63 5.88
CA ALA A 9 -4.34 14.96 7.14
C ALA A 9 -5.57 14.06 7.02
N VAL A 10 -5.43 12.78 7.41
CA VAL A 10 -6.53 11.82 7.44
C VAL A 10 -7.05 11.72 8.87
N ARG A 11 -8.34 12.01 9.06
CA ARG A 11 -9.02 11.79 10.34
C ARG A 11 -9.39 10.31 10.43
N THR A 12 -8.63 9.57 11.22
CA THR A 12 -8.78 8.10 11.36
C THR A 12 -10.05 7.70 12.10
N ASP A 13 -10.64 8.63 12.86
CA ASP A 13 -11.91 8.47 13.57
C ASP A 13 -13.15 8.66 12.67
N THR A 14 -12.99 9.31 11.51
CA THR A 14 -14.10 9.60 10.60
C THR A 14 -13.91 9.02 9.20
N THR A 15 -12.69 8.63 8.83
CA THR A 15 -12.38 8.15 7.48
C THR A 15 -11.34 7.03 7.50
N SER A 16 -11.45 6.12 6.53
CA SER A 16 -10.48 5.05 6.28
C SER A 16 -9.64 5.34 5.02
N GLN A 17 -9.27 6.61 4.77
CA GLN A 17 -8.72 7.03 3.47
C GLN A 17 -7.27 6.60 3.20
N PHE A 18 -6.68 5.76 4.06
CA PHE A 18 -5.34 5.20 3.87
C PHE A 18 -5.36 3.68 4.15
N ASP A 19 -4.42 2.96 3.57
CA ASP A 19 -4.32 1.49 3.71
C ASP A 19 -3.18 1.07 4.65
N PHE A 20 -2.10 1.85 4.70
CA PHE A 20 -0.99 1.67 5.63
C PHE A 20 -0.34 3.02 5.98
N ALA A 21 0.38 3.06 7.10
CA ALA A 21 1.24 4.17 7.51
C ALA A 21 2.71 3.76 7.47
N PHE A 22 3.59 4.75 7.38
CA PHE A 22 5.03 4.58 7.50
C PHE A 22 5.55 5.41 8.67
N ASP A 23 6.50 4.87 9.42
CA ASP A 23 7.23 5.61 10.44
C ASP A 23 8.67 5.09 10.60
N ILE A 24 9.53 5.87 11.23
CA ILE A 24 10.84 5.43 11.70
C ILE A 24 10.81 5.48 13.22
N ASP A 25 10.90 4.31 13.87
CA ASP A 25 10.77 4.24 15.33
C ASP A 25 11.91 4.95 16.07
N SER A 26 11.81 5.04 17.40
CA SER A 26 12.82 5.68 18.24
C SER A 26 14.19 4.99 18.19
N THR A 27 14.29 3.78 17.64
CA THR A 27 15.54 3.02 17.44
C THR A 27 16.11 3.20 16.03
N GLY A 28 15.45 3.98 15.18
CA GLY A 28 15.85 4.22 13.80
C GLY A 28 15.37 3.14 12.81
N ARG A 29 14.51 2.21 13.22
CA ARG A 29 13.98 1.18 12.32
C ARG A 29 12.82 1.76 11.51
N ALA A 30 12.90 1.60 10.20
CA ALA A 30 11.82 1.91 9.29
C ALA A 30 10.73 0.83 9.39
N LEU A 31 9.49 1.26 9.57
CA LEU A 31 8.34 0.41 9.83
C LEU A 31 7.17 0.81 8.93
N ILE A 32 6.46 -0.19 8.43
CA ILE A 32 5.15 -0.03 7.80
C ILE A 32 4.08 -0.66 8.70
N TYR A 33 2.98 0.05 8.85
CA TYR A 33 1.84 -0.32 9.67
C TYR A 33 0.62 -0.48 8.78
N PRO A 34 0.18 -1.71 8.46
CA PRO A 34 -1.16 -1.94 7.96
C PRO A 34 -2.19 -1.30 8.90
N ALA A 35 -3.32 -0.83 8.38
CA ALA A 35 -4.33 -0.15 9.20
C ALA A 35 -4.74 -0.93 10.46
N GLY A 36 -4.83 -2.26 10.40
CA GLY A 36 -5.17 -3.09 11.56
C GLY A 36 -4.12 -3.07 12.67
N ALA A 37 -2.83 -2.84 12.35
CA ALA A 37 -1.76 -2.71 13.34
C ALA A 37 -1.88 -1.42 14.17
N LEU A 38 -2.65 -0.46 13.67
CA LEU A 38 -3.01 0.79 14.35
C LEU A 38 -4.36 0.69 15.09
N GLY A 39 -4.93 -0.52 15.20
CA GLY A 39 -6.25 -0.73 15.81
C GLY A 39 -7.42 -0.28 14.93
N LEU A 40 -7.21 -0.15 13.62
CA LEU A 40 -8.24 0.25 12.65
C LEU A 40 -8.72 -0.96 11.83
N SER A 41 -9.18 -0.74 10.59
CA SER A 41 -9.68 -1.80 9.71
C SER A 41 -8.61 -2.86 9.40
N ARG A 42 -9.00 -4.14 9.42
CA ARG A 42 -8.17 -5.30 9.01
C ARG A 42 -8.39 -5.69 7.53
N GLU A 43 -9.10 -4.88 6.75
CA GLU A 43 -9.29 -5.14 5.32
C GLU A 43 -8.01 -4.89 4.50
N PRO A 44 -7.35 -3.72 4.62
CA PRO A 44 -6.09 -3.50 3.92
C PRO A 44 -5.01 -4.41 4.47
N GLY A 45 -4.09 -4.82 3.59
CA GLY A 45 -2.99 -5.65 4.01
C GLY A 45 -1.82 -5.58 3.05
N LEU A 46 -0.67 -5.99 3.55
CA LEU A 46 0.59 -5.98 2.83
C LEU A 46 1.21 -7.36 2.85
N GLN A 47 1.85 -7.73 1.74
CA GLN A 47 2.63 -8.95 1.65
C GLN A 47 3.98 -8.62 1.03
N ARG A 48 5.07 -8.91 1.76
CA ARG A 48 6.43 -8.76 1.25
C ARG A 48 6.71 -9.86 0.24
N MET A 49 7.32 -9.50 -0.88
CA MET A 49 7.68 -10.40 -1.97
C MET A 49 9.15 -10.78 -1.89
N ASP A 50 9.45 -12.00 -2.33
CA ASP A 50 10.79 -12.56 -2.55
C ASP A 50 11.26 -12.39 -4.00
N ARG A 51 10.58 -11.53 -4.75
CA ARG A 51 10.76 -11.27 -6.17
C ARG A 51 10.99 -9.79 -6.42
N THR A 52 11.66 -9.46 -7.51
CA THR A 52 11.87 -8.07 -7.92
C THR A 52 10.56 -7.40 -8.30
N PHE A 53 10.55 -6.06 -8.34
CA PHE A 53 9.35 -5.29 -8.67
C PHE A 53 8.72 -5.73 -10.00
N ASP A 54 9.52 -5.95 -11.04
CA ASP A 54 9.06 -6.34 -12.38
C ASP A 54 8.56 -7.79 -12.49
N GLU A 55 9.07 -8.69 -11.64
CA GLU A 55 8.64 -10.09 -11.59
C GLU A 55 7.29 -10.27 -10.90
N VAL A 56 6.87 -9.30 -10.09
CA VAL A 56 5.55 -9.29 -9.44
C VAL A 56 4.50 -8.80 -10.44
N ARG A 57 3.92 -9.74 -11.19
CA ARG A 57 2.94 -9.48 -12.27
C ARG A 57 1.49 -9.71 -11.87
N ARG A 58 1.25 -10.39 -10.75
CA ARG A 58 -0.10 -10.63 -10.22
C ARG A 58 -0.09 -10.58 -8.70
N ALA A 59 -1.10 -9.95 -8.13
CA ALA A 59 -1.31 -9.92 -6.70
C ALA A 59 -1.69 -11.33 -6.17
N PRO A 60 -1.11 -11.77 -5.03
CA PRO A 60 -1.49 -13.04 -4.40
C PRO A 60 -2.97 -13.10 -3.99
N ASP A 61 -3.53 -14.31 -3.94
CA ASP A 61 -4.92 -14.48 -3.50
C ASP A 61 -5.04 -14.40 -1.96
N THR A 62 -3.98 -14.76 -1.23
CA THR A 62 -3.91 -14.81 0.24
C THR A 62 -2.50 -14.49 0.74
N GLY A 63 -2.31 -14.34 2.06
CA GLY A 63 -1.00 -14.12 2.70
C GLY A 63 -0.72 -12.68 3.13
N TYR A 64 -1.69 -11.79 2.98
CA TYR A 64 -1.59 -10.39 3.43
C TYR A 64 -1.56 -10.30 4.96
N GLY A 65 -0.51 -9.68 5.50
CA GLY A 65 -0.47 -9.23 6.90
C GLY A 65 -1.32 -7.98 7.06
N VAL A 66 -2.24 -8.00 8.03
CA VAL A 66 -3.27 -6.95 8.20
C VAL A 66 -3.18 -6.22 9.54
N ASP A 67 -2.49 -6.79 10.53
CA ASP A 67 -2.52 -6.31 11.92
C ASP A 67 -1.15 -6.37 12.63
N SER A 68 -0.10 -6.71 11.89
CA SER A 68 1.27 -6.76 12.42
C SER A 68 2.13 -5.72 11.73
N THR A 69 2.92 -4.98 12.51
CA THR A 69 3.93 -4.06 11.98
C THR A 69 4.98 -4.83 11.18
N ILE A 70 5.43 -4.25 10.07
CA ILE A 70 6.39 -4.84 9.17
C ILE A 70 7.65 -3.97 9.17
N THR A 71 8.81 -4.56 9.47
CA THR A 71 10.09 -3.88 9.26
C THR A 71 10.37 -3.80 7.76
N VAL A 72 10.75 -2.62 7.30
CA VAL A 72 11.04 -2.35 5.89
C VAL A 72 12.50 -1.97 5.70
N ALA A 73 13.10 -2.49 4.64
CA ALA A 73 14.43 -2.16 4.18
C ALA A 73 14.40 -1.58 2.76
N GLN A 74 15.43 -0.82 2.41
CA GLN A 74 15.64 -0.40 1.02
C GLN A 74 15.81 -1.63 0.14
N GLY A 75 15.15 -1.65 -1.02
CA GLY A 75 15.08 -2.80 -1.92
C GLY A 75 13.91 -3.75 -1.67
N ASP A 76 13.19 -3.64 -0.55
CA ASP A 76 12.01 -4.46 -0.31
C ASP A 76 10.91 -4.18 -1.33
N VAL A 77 10.23 -5.24 -1.77
CA VAL A 77 9.07 -5.20 -2.67
C VAL A 77 7.85 -5.73 -1.95
N PHE A 78 6.73 -5.04 -2.10
CA PHE A 78 5.46 -5.42 -1.47
C PHE A 78 4.32 -5.43 -2.48
N VAL A 79 3.36 -6.33 -2.26
CA VAL A 79 2.01 -6.21 -2.81
C VAL A 79 1.08 -5.70 -1.73
N ALA A 80 0.27 -4.71 -2.08
CA ALA A 80 -0.77 -4.15 -1.24
C ALA A 80 -2.15 -4.59 -1.74
N ARG A 81 -3.02 -4.94 -0.79
CA ARG A 81 -4.46 -5.04 -0.97
C ARG A 81 -5.09 -3.87 -0.23
N SER A 82 -5.90 -3.06 -0.91
CA SER A 82 -6.60 -1.94 -0.26
C SER A 82 -7.75 -2.43 0.62
N ARG A 83 -8.36 -1.50 1.37
CA ARG A 83 -9.73 -1.67 1.86
C ARG A 83 -10.72 -1.94 0.73
N VAL A 84 -11.90 -2.45 1.08
CA VAL A 84 -13.01 -2.57 0.14
C VAL A 84 -13.50 -1.16 -0.24
N THR A 85 -13.66 -0.89 -1.54
CA THR A 85 -14.12 0.41 -2.03
C THR A 85 -14.97 0.26 -3.28
N SER A 86 -15.98 1.12 -3.43
CA SER A 86 -16.76 1.29 -4.67
C SER A 86 -16.31 2.50 -5.49
N LEU A 87 -15.29 3.23 -5.03
CA LEU A 87 -14.78 4.40 -5.74
C LEU A 87 -14.27 3.98 -7.13
N PHE A 88 -14.84 4.55 -8.19
CA PHE A 88 -14.61 4.16 -9.60
C PHE A 88 -15.08 2.73 -9.98
N CYS A 89 -15.93 2.11 -9.16
CA CYS A 89 -16.53 0.79 -9.38
C CYS A 89 -18.05 0.88 -9.18
N VAL A 90 -18.78 1.18 -10.26
CA VAL A 90 -20.21 1.59 -10.22
C VAL A 90 -21.15 0.55 -9.59
N TYR A 91 -20.83 -0.74 -9.67
CA TYR A 91 -21.74 -1.83 -9.26
C TYR A 91 -21.18 -2.80 -8.23
N VAL A 92 -19.94 -2.60 -7.77
CA VAL A 92 -19.27 -3.56 -6.89
C VAL A 92 -18.34 -2.84 -5.93
N ALA A 93 -18.30 -3.31 -4.68
CA ALA A 93 -17.33 -2.90 -3.69
C ALA A 93 -16.30 -4.03 -3.53
N VAL A 94 -15.07 -3.78 -3.96
CA VAL A 94 -13.98 -4.76 -3.98
C VAL A 94 -12.67 -4.08 -3.59
N PRO A 95 -11.69 -4.83 -3.06
CA PRO A 95 -10.36 -4.30 -2.86
C PRO A 95 -9.67 -4.05 -4.21
N ARG A 96 -8.75 -3.10 -4.22
CA ARG A 96 -7.75 -2.91 -5.27
C ARG A 96 -6.44 -3.54 -4.88
N TYR A 97 -5.61 -3.76 -5.88
CA TYR A 97 -4.28 -4.32 -5.70
C TYR A 97 -3.23 -3.41 -6.31
N GLY A 98 -2.10 -3.31 -5.64
CA GLY A 98 -0.94 -2.58 -6.12
C GLY A 98 0.33 -3.25 -5.65
N LYS A 99 1.46 -2.79 -6.18
CA LYS A 99 2.79 -3.12 -5.70
C LYS A 99 3.60 -1.86 -5.48
N PHE A 100 4.56 -1.93 -4.58
CA PHE A 100 5.56 -0.90 -4.42
C PHE A 100 6.94 -1.49 -4.12
N HIS A 101 7.97 -0.74 -4.50
CA HIS A 101 9.37 -1.03 -4.25
C HIS A 101 9.99 0.15 -3.49
N VAL A 102 10.73 -0.16 -2.43
CA VAL A 102 11.33 0.83 -1.54
C VAL A 102 12.66 1.29 -2.12
N LEU A 103 12.64 2.45 -2.78
CA LEU A 103 13.81 2.99 -3.46
C LEU A 103 14.81 3.62 -2.47
N VAL A 104 14.31 4.42 -1.52
CA VAL A 104 15.13 5.16 -0.56
C VAL A 104 14.43 5.21 0.79
N LEU A 105 15.19 5.00 1.86
CA LEU A 105 14.81 5.32 3.24
C LEU A 105 15.73 6.42 3.76
N ASP A 106 15.17 7.55 4.14
CA ASP A 106 15.91 8.68 4.71
C ASP A 106 15.57 8.83 6.20
N PRO A 107 16.43 8.36 7.11
CA PRO A 107 16.19 8.46 8.54
C PRO A 107 16.28 9.88 9.09
N THR A 108 17.00 10.77 8.39
CA THR A 108 17.16 12.17 8.81
C THR A 108 15.88 12.95 8.51
N ASN A 109 15.36 12.81 7.29
CA ASN A 109 14.13 13.46 6.87
C ASN A 109 12.86 12.67 7.21
N ARG A 110 13.02 11.47 7.81
CA ARG A 110 11.94 10.54 8.17
C ARG A 110 11.01 10.25 6.99
N SER A 111 11.59 9.98 5.83
CA SER A 111 10.85 9.78 4.59
C SER A 111 11.19 8.45 3.92
N ILE A 112 10.26 8.01 3.08
CA ILE A 112 10.37 6.84 2.22
C ILE A 112 10.05 7.25 0.80
N THR A 113 10.89 6.86 -0.15
CA THR A 113 10.64 7.01 -1.58
C THR A 113 10.23 5.66 -2.16
N LEU A 114 9.08 5.62 -2.82
CA LEU A 114 8.50 4.42 -3.38
C LEU A 114 8.39 4.52 -4.90
N GLU A 115 8.76 3.46 -5.59
CA GLU A 115 8.24 3.14 -6.91
C GLU A 115 6.93 2.38 -6.74
N THR A 116 5.86 2.76 -7.45
CA THR A 116 4.52 2.19 -7.23
C THR A 116 3.80 1.87 -8.54
N LEU A 117 3.03 0.79 -8.54
CA LEU A 117 2.05 0.47 -9.58
C LEU A 117 0.75 0.01 -8.92
N VAL A 118 -0.38 0.57 -9.34
CA VAL A 118 -1.71 0.24 -8.79
C VAL A 118 -2.65 -0.14 -9.93
N ASP A 119 -3.32 -1.27 -9.79
CA ASP A 119 -4.45 -1.64 -10.64
C ASP A 119 -5.73 -0.98 -10.09
N LEU A 120 -6.29 -0.06 -10.87
CA LEU A 120 -7.50 0.67 -10.48
C LEU A 120 -8.79 -0.08 -10.84
N ASN A 121 -8.71 -1.19 -11.58
CA ASN A 121 -9.86 -1.98 -11.99
C ASN A 121 -10.38 -2.80 -10.83
N CYS A 122 -11.69 -2.95 -10.82
CA CYS A 122 -12.47 -3.41 -9.69
C CYS A 122 -12.16 -4.87 -9.34
N GLY A 123 -11.17 -5.08 -8.46
CA GLY A 123 -10.77 -6.41 -7.98
C GLY A 123 -9.79 -7.14 -8.89
N PHE A 124 -9.34 -6.51 -9.98
CA PHE A 124 -8.31 -7.10 -10.84
C PHE A 124 -6.98 -7.12 -10.09
N ARG A 125 -6.21 -8.18 -10.37
CA ARG A 125 -4.96 -8.49 -9.67
C ARG A 125 -3.74 -8.31 -10.57
N GLY A 126 -3.89 -7.82 -11.79
CA GLY A 126 -2.77 -7.65 -12.73
C GLY A 126 -1.85 -6.53 -12.24
N LEU A 127 -0.54 -6.79 -12.21
CA LEU A 127 0.47 -5.84 -11.72
C LEU A 127 1.58 -5.64 -12.77
N GLU A 128 1.22 -5.64 -14.04
CA GLU A 128 2.10 -5.35 -15.15
C GLU A 128 1.91 -3.89 -15.61
N PRO A 129 2.98 -3.18 -16.00
CA PRO A 129 2.84 -1.88 -16.63
C PRO A 129 2.07 -2.02 -17.95
N GLY A 130 0.99 -1.24 -18.11
CA GLY A 130 0.18 -1.26 -19.33
C GLY A 130 -1.29 -0.98 -19.07
N ILE A 131 -2.07 -0.97 -20.16
CA ILE A 131 -3.54 -0.99 -20.06
C ILE A 131 -3.90 -2.34 -19.40
N PRO A 132 -4.78 -2.36 -18.40
CA PRO A 132 -5.16 -3.58 -17.68
C PRO A 132 -5.52 -4.68 -18.68
N GLY A 133 -4.76 -5.78 -18.66
CA GLY A 133 -5.05 -6.95 -19.48
C GLY A 133 -6.43 -7.49 -19.14
N SER A 134 -7.25 -7.68 -20.17
CA SER A 134 -8.57 -8.32 -20.13
C SER A 134 -8.57 -9.66 -19.41
#